data_AF-A0A933I0P9-F1
#
_entry.id   AF-A0A933I0P9-F1
#
_cell.length_a   1.000
_cell.length_b   1.000
_cell.length_c   1.000
_cell.angle_alpha   90.00
_cell.angle_beta   90.00
_cell.angle_gamma   90.00
#
_symmetry.space_group_name_H-M   'P 1'
#
loop_
_entity.id
_entity.type
_entity.pdbx_description
1 polymer ?
#
loop_
_entity_poly.entity_id
_entity_poly.type
_entity_poly.pdbx_seq_one_letter_code
_entity_poly.pdbx_strand_id
1 'polypeptide(L)'
;MPYKLSTEQIRELVNQPETGMGYQYVEASMSNSSILKGVVLNSEVFIPEEKIEKIMGKRFITYSAVLNEAESPGYIRKINVIGRDRLHLGETKYFAKSAGVPASQAVISLTEKNQIFKRFSPYRNDHRINEDGSLKLGAYATTEADARNVRTGIDATNRYALLSDEPAIYVFTIQPPEKTSVRVGTVEPANGKPGGGVEVLFENGSPKNTVTGPNIIPAN
;
A
#
# COMPACT_ATOMS: atom_id res chain seq x y z
N MET A 1 -1.87 20.80 4.65
CA MET A 1 -1.18 20.41 3.42
C MET A 1 -0.63 19.00 3.63
N PRO A 2 -0.36 18.22 2.57
CA PRO A 2 0.46 17.02 2.69
C PRO A 2 1.90 17.39 3.06
N TYR A 3 2.66 16.41 3.57
CA TYR A 3 4.04 16.56 4.02
C TYR A 3 4.94 15.54 3.33
N LYS A 4 6.06 15.99 2.74
CA LYS A 4 7.02 15.12 2.04
C LYS A 4 8.05 14.54 3.00
N LEU A 5 8.01 13.26 3.31
CA LEU A 5 8.90 12.66 4.29
C LEU A 5 10.39 12.81 3.94
N SER A 6 11.24 12.97 4.97
CA SER A 6 12.69 12.97 4.81
C SER A 6 13.20 11.57 4.46
N THR A 7 14.42 11.46 3.92
CA THR A 7 15.05 10.17 3.61
C THR A 7 15.10 9.23 4.82
N GLU A 8 15.36 9.76 6.01
CA GLU A 8 15.38 8.99 7.26
C GLU A 8 13.99 8.48 7.60
N GLN A 9 12.97 9.33 7.52
CA GLN A 9 11.57 8.96 7.78
C GLN A 9 11.06 7.92 6.78
N ILE A 10 11.40 8.07 5.49
CA ILE A 10 11.11 7.08 4.46
C ILE A 10 11.76 5.75 4.86
N ARG A 11 13.05 5.74 5.20
CA ARG A 11 13.77 4.53 5.60
C ARG A 11 13.14 3.84 6.82
N GLU A 12 12.77 4.61 7.84
CA GLU A 12 12.11 4.09 9.04
C GLU A 12 10.75 3.48 8.72
N LEU A 13 9.93 4.19 7.94
CA LEU A 13 8.57 3.79 7.65
C LEU A 13 8.49 2.59 6.70
N VAL A 14 9.41 2.52 5.75
CA VAL A 14 9.55 1.42 4.80
C VAL A 14 9.93 0.09 5.49
N ASN A 15 10.53 0.15 6.69
CA ASN A 15 10.82 -1.03 7.52
C ASN A 15 9.66 -1.45 8.42
N GLN A 16 8.56 -0.68 8.44
CA GLN A 16 7.32 -1.05 9.12
C GLN A 16 6.36 -1.70 8.11
N PRO A 17 5.44 -2.58 8.54
CA PRO A 17 4.49 -3.22 7.63
C PRO A 17 3.59 -2.20 6.94
N GLU A 18 3.10 -2.53 5.76
CA GLU A 18 2.01 -1.78 5.12
C GLU A 18 0.68 -2.03 5.82
N THR A 19 -0.30 -1.15 5.58
CA THR A 19 -1.71 -1.41 5.92
C THR A 19 -2.54 -1.83 4.71
N GLY A 20 -1.96 -1.70 3.52
CA GLY A 20 -2.44 -2.20 2.22
C GLY A 20 -1.40 -1.86 1.16
N MET A 21 -1.52 -2.42 -0.05
CA MET A 21 -0.50 -2.21 -1.10
C MET A 21 -0.27 -0.71 -1.36
N GLY A 22 0.97 -0.25 -1.12
CA GLY A 22 1.43 1.09 -1.46
C GLY A 22 1.05 2.20 -0.47
N TYR A 23 0.50 1.86 0.70
CA TYR A 23 0.18 2.87 1.71
C TYR A 23 0.21 2.34 3.15
N GLN A 24 0.31 3.27 4.09
CA GLN A 24 0.34 3.01 5.53
C GLN A 24 -0.57 3.97 6.27
N TYR A 25 -1.39 3.46 7.19
CA TYR A 25 -2.01 4.24 8.25
C TYR A 25 -0.97 4.54 9.32
N VAL A 26 -0.82 5.82 9.69
CA VAL A 26 0.24 6.24 10.62
C VAL A 26 -0.24 7.23 11.67
N GLU A 27 0.55 7.27 12.73
CA GLU A 27 0.57 8.35 13.72
C GLU A 27 1.95 9.04 13.65
N ALA A 28 1.94 10.34 13.37
CA ALA A 28 3.11 11.19 13.25
C ALA A 28 3.24 12.11 14.47
N SER A 29 4.36 12.00 15.18
CA SER A 29 4.72 12.90 16.27
C SER A 29 5.46 14.13 15.72
N MET A 30 4.91 15.30 15.96
CA MET A 30 5.42 16.58 15.46
C MET A 30 6.41 17.21 16.46
N SER A 31 7.16 18.22 16.00
CA SER A 31 8.19 18.91 16.79
C SER A 31 7.64 19.71 17.96
N ASN A 32 6.40 20.20 17.82
CA ASN A 32 5.62 20.88 18.84
C ASN A 32 4.88 19.91 19.79
N SER A 33 5.26 18.62 19.77
CA SER A 33 4.63 17.54 20.55
C SER A 33 3.18 17.22 20.18
N SER A 34 2.62 17.84 19.13
CA SER A 34 1.32 17.41 18.61
C SER A 34 1.45 16.05 17.93
N ILE A 35 0.35 15.30 17.95
CA ILE A 35 0.24 14.02 17.29
C ILE A 35 -0.79 14.18 16.18
N LEU A 36 -0.38 13.92 14.95
CA LEU A 36 -1.28 13.87 13.81
C LEU A 36 -1.43 12.43 13.37
N LYS A 37 -2.65 12.03 13.06
CA LYS A 37 -2.90 10.76 12.39
C LYS A 37 -3.13 11.02 10.92
N GLY A 38 -2.91 10.01 10.11
CA GLY A 38 -3.26 10.07 8.70
C GLY A 38 -2.71 8.90 7.93
N VAL A 39 -2.45 9.16 6.66
CA VAL A 39 -2.03 8.16 5.69
C VAL A 39 -0.68 8.55 5.09
N VAL A 40 0.17 7.57 4.81
CA VAL A 40 1.37 7.77 4.01
C VAL A 40 1.25 7.01 2.71
N LEU A 41 1.39 7.72 1.59
CA LEU A 41 1.42 7.16 0.24
C LEU A 41 2.87 6.84 -0.15
N ASN A 42 3.10 5.63 -0.66
CA ASN A 42 4.40 5.13 -1.11
C ASN A 42 5.52 5.29 -0.07
N SER A 43 5.18 5.33 1.22
CA SER A 43 6.10 5.70 2.31
C SER A 43 6.84 7.04 2.12
N GLU A 44 6.37 7.95 1.25
CA GLU A 44 7.03 9.21 0.88
C GLU A 44 6.19 10.44 1.22
N VAL A 45 4.86 10.38 1.17
CA VAL A 45 3.99 11.55 1.41
C VAL A 45 2.96 11.29 2.49
N PHE A 46 3.05 12.02 3.59
CA PHE A 46 2.09 11.99 4.69
C PHE A 46 0.93 12.97 4.45
N ILE A 47 -0.30 12.48 4.56
CA ILE A 47 -1.53 13.25 4.45
C ILE A 47 -2.27 13.14 5.79
N PRO A 48 -2.40 14.25 6.56
CA PRO A 48 -3.16 14.26 7.80
C PRO A 48 -4.63 13.92 7.59
N GLU A 49 -5.22 13.22 8.56
CA GLU A 49 -6.61 12.73 8.57
C GLU A 49 -7.61 13.84 8.19
N GLU A 50 -7.49 15.02 8.78
CA GLU A 50 -8.39 16.16 8.55
C GLU A 50 -8.26 16.78 7.14
N LYS A 51 -7.30 16.32 6.34
CA LYS A 51 -7.09 16.76 4.95
C LYS A 51 -7.44 15.69 3.93
N ILE A 52 -7.66 14.44 4.35
CA ILE A 52 -7.90 13.31 3.45
C ILE A 52 -9.12 13.57 2.57
N GLU A 53 -10.28 13.90 3.14
CA GLU A 53 -11.49 14.20 2.34
C GLU A 53 -11.28 15.36 1.36
N LYS A 54 -10.52 16.39 1.76
CA LYS A 54 -10.27 17.56 0.91
C LYS A 54 -9.35 17.22 -0.27
N ILE A 55 -8.34 16.38 -0.04
CA ILE A 55 -7.31 16.02 -1.03
C ILE A 55 -7.79 14.86 -1.90
N MET A 56 -8.38 13.84 -1.30
CA MET A 56 -8.81 12.63 -1.99
C MET A 56 -10.27 12.66 -2.43
N GLY A 57 -11.13 13.43 -1.75
CA GLY A 57 -12.55 13.57 -2.12
C GLY A 57 -12.78 14.54 -3.29
N LYS A 58 -11.77 15.34 -3.67
CA LYS A 58 -11.79 16.09 -4.93
C LYS A 58 -11.23 15.20 -6.03
N ARG A 59 -12.12 14.75 -6.93
CA ARG A 59 -11.83 13.92 -8.12
C ARG A 59 -10.39 14.08 -8.65
N PHE A 60 -9.67 12.95 -8.71
CA PHE A 60 -8.39 12.75 -9.40
C PHE A 60 -7.27 13.74 -9.04
N ILE A 61 -6.76 13.66 -7.80
CA ILE A 61 -5.41 14.17 -7.51
C ILE A 61 -4.42 13.01 -7.67
N THR A 62 -3.47 13.16 -8.60
CA THR A 62 -2.40 12.18 -8.83
C THR A 62 -1.40 12.22 -7.69
N TYR A 63 -0.69 11.12 -7.46
CA TYR A 63 0.41 11.05 -6.51
C TYR A 63 1.42 12.19 -6.72
N SER A 64 1.82 12.42 -7.97
CA SER A 64 2.75 13.48 -8.33
C SER A 64 2.21 14.87 -7.97
N ALA A 65 0.91 15.12 -8.11
CA ALA A 65 0.30 16.38 -7.70
C ALA A 65 0.35 16.55 -6.18
N VAL A 66 -0.01 15.51 -5.42
CA VAL A 66 0.10 15.54 -3.93
C VAL A 66 1.55 15.77 -3.50
N LEU A 67 2.51 15.08 -4.13
CA LEU A 67 3.94 15.20 -3.82
C LEU A 67 4.47 16.60 -4.13
N ASN A 68 4.02 17.24 -5.21
CA ASN A 68 4.42 18.59 -5.59
C ASN A 68 3.84 19.67 -4.66
N GLU A 69 2.65 19.45 -4.11
CA GLU A 69 2.04 20.33 -3.10
C GLU A 69 2.53 20.05 -1.68
N ALA A 70 3.28 18.95 -1.48
CA ALA A 70 3.72 18.54 -0.16
C ALA A 70 4.83 19.45 0.34
N GLU A 71 4.64 19.97 1.55
CA GLU A 71 5.64 20.78 2.22
C GLU A 71 6.73 19.85 2.78
N SER A 72 7.99 20.26 2.68
CA SER A 72 9.08 19.58 3.39
C SER A 72 8.82 19.71 4.90
N PRO A 73 8.63 18.60 5.62
CA PRO A 73 8.33 18.60 7.04
C PRO A 73 9.61 18.92 7.78
N GLY A 74 9.82 20.19 8.09
CA GLY A 74 10.83 20.59 9.07
C GLY A 74 10.53 20.09 10.50
N TYR A 75 9.43 19.35 10.71
CA TYR A 75 8.81 19.18 12.01
C TYR A 75 8.31 17.77 12.35
N ILE A 76 8.33 16.77 11.45
CA ILE A 76 7.95 15.40 11.86
C ILE A 76 9.14 14.75 12.56
N ARG A 77 8.96 14.29 13.81
CA ARG A 77 10.02 13.66 14.61
C ARG A 77 10.00 12.14 14.52
N LYS A 78 8.81 11.54 14.46
CA LYS A 78 8.62 10.09 14.47
C LYS A 78 7.33 9.72 13.75
N ILE A 79 7.33 8.60 13.05
CA ILE A 79 6.15 8.05 12.36
C ILE A 79 6.02 6.57 12.70
N ASN A 80 4.85 6.16 13.17
CA ASN A 80 4.57 4.75 13.46
C ASN A 80 3.32 4.29 12.72
N VAL A 81 3.36 3.09 12.18
CA VAL A 81 2.19 2.42 11.58
C VAL A 81 1.18 2.10 12.67
N ILE A 82 -0.09 2.37 12.37
CA ILE A 82 -1.23 2.10 13.26
C ILE A 82 -2.28 1.26 12.53
N GLY A 83 -3.16 0.62 13.30
CA GLY A 83 -4.32 -0.08 12.74
C GLY A 83 -5.33 0.90 12.14
N ARG A 84 -6.10 0.43 11.16
CA ARG A 84 -7.15 1.20 10.47
C ARG A 84 -8.21 1.72 11.44
N ASP A 85 -8.54 0.94 12.46
CA ASP A 85 -9.49 1.26 13.53
C ASP A 85 -9.14 2.54 14.30
N ARG A 86 -7.90 3.02 14.18
CA ARG A 86 -7.44 4.27 14.82
C ARG A 86 -7.63 5.53 13.96
N LEU A 87 -8.16 5.41 12.73
CA LEU A 87 -8.38 6.49 11.76
C LEU A 87 -9.86 6.62 11.33
N HIS A 88 -10.31 7.85 11.11
CA HIS A 88 -11.59 8.19 10.49
C HIS A 88 -11.34 8.80 9.12
N LEU A 89 -11.51 7.99 8.07
CA LEU A 89 -11.28 8.42 6.68
C LEU A 89 -12.50 9.06 6.02
N GLY A 90 -13.60 9.26 6.75
CA GLY A 90 -14.80 9.89 6.19
C GLY A 90 -15.50 9.06 5.11
N GLU A 91 -15.43 7.73 5.19
CA GLU A 91 -15.99 6.85 4.17
C GLU A 91 -17.51 7.03 4.06
N THR A 92 -17.96 7.62 2.95
CA THR A 92 -19.39 7.81 2.65
C THR A 92 -20.02 6.58 1.99
N LYS A 93 -19.19 5.66 1.48
CA LYS A 93 -19.63 4.40 0.86
C LYS A 93 -19.32 3.24 1.79
N TYR A 94 -20.38 2.60 2.27
CA TYR A 94 -20.28 1.38 3.07
C TYR A 94 -20.45 0.17 2.17
N PHE A 95 -19.42 -0.68 2.15
CA PHE A 95 -19.48 -2.00 1.53
C PHE A 95 -19.59 -3.06 2.63
N ALA A 96 -20.34 -4.13 2.37
CA ALA A 96 -20.41 -5.26 3.31
C ALA A 96 -19.01 -5.88 3.47
N LYS A 97 -18.67 -6.30 4.70
CA LYS A 97 -17.41 -7.00 4.96
C LYS A 97 -17.29 -8.22 4.05
N SER A 98 -16.07 -8.45 3.58
CA SER A 98 -15.72 -9.68 2.89
C SER A 98 -15.95 -10.88 3.82
N ALA A 99 -16.43 -12.00 3.28
CA ALA A 99 -16.62 -13.24 4.06
C ALA A 99 -15.28 -13.92 4.43
N GLY A 100 -14.18 -13.50 3.81
CA GLY A 100 -12.84 -14.04 4.07
C GLY A 100 -12.08 -13.29 5.18
N VAL A 101 -11.00 -13.91 5.65
CA VAL A 101 -10.08 -13.33 6.65
C VAL A 101 -9.02 -12.48 5.93
N PRO A 102 -8.68 -11.27 6.40
CA PRO A 102 -7.59 -10.48 5.81
C PRO A 102 -6.23 -11.16 6.04
N ALA A 103 -5.28 -10.95 5.13
CA ALA A 103 -3.95 -11.55 5.18
C ALA A 103 -3.20 -11.20 6.46
N SER A 104 -3.41 -10.01 7.04
CA SER A 104 -2.82 -9.63 8.34
C SER A 104 -3.26 -10.52 9.50
N GLN A 105 -4.37 -11.24 9.37
CA GLN A 105 -4.95 -12.13 10.38
C GLN A 105 -4.97 -13.60 9.95
N ALA A 106 -4.62 -13.89 8.69
CA ALA A 106 -4.59 -15.24 8.14
C ALA A 106 -3.42 -16.05 8.71
N VAL A 107 -3.53 -17.37 8.64
CA VAL A 107 -2.44 -18.28 9.03
C VAL A 107 -1.26 -18.18 8.07
N ILE A 108 -0.06 -18.47 8.57
CA ILE A 108 1.14 -18.52 7.73
C ILE A 108 1.06 -19.75 6.83
N SER A 109 1.36 -19.54 5.56
CA SER A 109 1.54 -20.57 4.54
C SER A 109 2.93 -20.45 3.92
N LEU A 110 3.38 -21.52 3.28
CA LEU A 110 4.68 -21.58 2.62
C LEU A 110 4.48 -21.60 1.11
N THR A 111 5.29 -20.83 0.38
CA THR A 111 5.19 -20.80 -1.07
C THR A 111 5.59 -22.13 -1.71
N GLU A 112 4.94 -22.45 -2.83
CA GLU A 112 5.31 -23.59 -3.67
C GLU A 112 6.43 -23.22 -4.64
N LYS A 113 7.03 -24.25 -5.27
CA LYS A 113 8.04 -24.05 -6.31
C LYS A 113 7.45 -23.28 -7.49
N ASN A 114 8.17 -22.25 -7.93
CA ASN A 114 7.76 -21.36 -9.03
C ASN A 114 6.44 -20.63 -8.82
N GLN A 115 5.97 -20.48 -7.57
CA GLN A 115 4.77 -19.71 -7.31
C GLN A 115 5.00 -18.22 -7.63
N ILE A 116 4.03 -17.62 -8.33
CA ILE A 116 4.09 -16.23 -8.78
C ILE A 116 3.03 -15.38 -8.08
N PHE A 117 3.45 -14.18 -7.71
CA PHE A 117 2.63 -13.13 -7.14
C PHE A 117 2.75 -11.86 -7.98
N LYS A 118 1.77 -10.98 -7.85
CA LYS A 118 1.76 -9.67 -8.51
C LYS A 118 1.56 -8.59 -7.48
N ARG A 119 2.26 -7.47 -7.62
CA ARG A 119 2.01 -6.25 -6.85
C ARG A 119 1.59 -5.15 -7.81
N PHE A 120 0.40 -4.62 -7.59
CA PHE A 120 -0.13 -3.48 -8.33
C PHE A 120 0.18 -2.21 -7.58
N SER A 121 0.71 -1.22 -8.28
CA SER A 121 1.10 0.06 -7.70
C SER A 121 0.68 1.21 -8.59
N PRO A 122 0.15 2.31 -8.02
CA PRO A 122 0.05 3.58 -8.73
C PRO A 122 1.41 4.27 -8.85
N TYR A 123 2.46 3.77 -8.19
CA TYR A 123 3.78 4.39 -8.15
C TYR A 123 4.78 3.61 -9.00
N ARG A 124 5.45 4.29 -9.93
CA ARG A 124 6.54 3.68 -10.71
C ARG A 124 7.73 3.31 -9.81
N ASN A 125 8.00 4.15 -8.81
CA ASN A 125 9.04 4.01 -7.81
C ASN A 125 8.47 3.41 -6.51
N ASP A 126 7.84 2.25 -6.58
CA ASP A 126 7.27 1.60 -5.39
C ASP A 126 8.36 1.31 -4.34
N HIS A 127 8.32 2.01 -3.21
CA HIS A 127 9.34 1.94 -2.17
C HIS A 127 9.41 0.59 -1.43
N ARG A 128 8.48 -0.34 -1.69
CA ARG A 128 8.57 -1.73 -1.20
C ARG A 128 9.49 -2.60 -2.02
N ILE A 129 9.97 -2.14 -3.16
CA ILE A 129 10.88 -2.88 -4.02
C ILE A 129 12.26 -2.26 -3.89
N ASN A 130 13.22 -3.06 -3.43
CA ASN A 130 14.61 -2.63 -3.36
C ASN A 130 15.24 -2.63 -4.75
N GLU A 131 16.31 -1.84 -4.91
CA GLU A 131 17.09 -1.77 -6.16
C GLU A 131 17.67 -3.12 -6.60
N ASP A 132 17.91 -4.03 -5.66
CA ASP A 132 18.39 -5.39 -5.92
C ASP A 132 17.27 -6.39 -6.28
N GLY A 133 16.05 -5.90 -6.52
CA GLY A 133 14.91 -6.73 -6.89
C GLY A 133 14.39 -7.61 -5.76
N SER A 134 14.66 -7.28 -4.49
CA SER A 134 13.97 -7.88 -3.35
C SER A 134 12.70 -7.12 -2.98
N LEU A 135 11.72 -7.82 -2.43
CA LEU A 135 10.54 -7.22 -1.81
C LEU A 135 10.80 -7.02 -0.32
N LYS A 136 10.44 -5.85 0.21
CA LYS A 136 10.61 -5.55 1.63
C LYS A 136 9.61 -6.31 2.50
N LEU A 137 10.02 -6.53 3.75
CA LEU A 137 9.20 -7.14 4.77
C LEU A 137 7.91 -6.34 5.02
N GLY A 138 6.83 -7.05 5.31
CA GLY A 138 5.52 -6.50 5.56
C GLY A 138 4.84 -5.86 4.33
N ALA A 139 5.34 -6.15 3.12
CA ALA A 139 4.73 -5.69 1.88
C ALA A 139 3.56 -6.60 1.45
N TYR A 140 2.52 -5.98 0.90
CA TYR A 140 1.39 -6.70 0.31
C TYR A 140 1.59 -6.94 -1.18
N ALA A 141 0.93 -7.98 -1.67
CA ALA A 141 0.82 -8.37 -3.07
C ALA A 141 -0.53 -9.08 -3.27
N THR A 142 -0.69 -9.72 -4.43
CA THR A 142 -1.76 -10.66 -4.73
C THR A 142 -1.20 -11.92 -5.40
N THR A 143 -2.01 -12.97 -5.51
CA THR A 143 -1.64 -14.17 -6.27
C THR A 143 -1.70 -13.90 -7.78
N GLU A 144 -0.92 -14.64 -8.56
CA GLU A 144 -1.05 -14.57 -10.02
C GLU A 144 -2.45 -14.99 -10.52
N ALA A 145 -3.09 -15.95 -9.86
CA ALA A 145 -4.44 -16.39 -10.22
C ALA A 145 -5.45 -15.24 -10.06
N ASP A 146 -5.39 -14.52 -8.94
CA ASP A 146 -6.28 -13.38 -8.69
C ASP A 146 -6.00 -12.20 -9.60
N ALA A 147 -4.72 -11.95 -9.90
CA ALA A 147 -4.29 -10.90 -10.81
C ALA A 147 -4.86 -11.04 -12.24
N ARG A 148 -5.24 -12.24 -12.68
CA ARG A 148 -5.90 -12.46 -13.99
C ARG A 148 -7.29 -11.81 -14.09
N ASN A 149 -7.91 -11.49 -12.95
CA ASN A 149 -9.19 -10.78 -12.89
C ASN A 149 -9.03 -9.25 -13.04
N VAL A 150 -7.80 -8.75 -13.09
CA VAL A 150 -7.49 -7.32 -13.20
C VAL A 150 -7.07 -7.02 -14.64
N ARG A 151 -7.88 -6.22 -15.34
CA ARG A 151 -7.59 -5.82 -16.73
C ARG A 151 -7.03 -4.40 -16.81
N THR A 152 -7.38 -3.56 -15.85
CA THR A 152 -7.06 -2.13 -15.81
C THR A 152 -6.52 -1.70 -14.45
N GLY A 153 -5.86 -0.55 -14.39
CA GLY A 153 -5.41 0.05 -13.14
C GLY A 153 -6.58 0.42 -12.21
N ILE A 154 -7.73 0.80 -12.75
CA ILE A 154 -8.96 1.01 -11.97
C ILE A 154 -9.45 -0.31 -11.36
N ASP A 155 -9.41 -1.42 -12.11
CA ASP A 155 -9.79 -2.74 -11.58
C ASP A 155 -8.89 -3.09 -10.39
N ALA A 156 -7.58 -2.88 -10.51
CA ALA A 156 -6.61 -3.12 -9.45
C ALA A 156 -6.92 -2.28 -8.21
N THR A 157 -7.12 -0.98 -8.41
CA THR A 157 -7.42 -0.03 -7.34
C THR A 157 -8.68 -0.44 -6.57
N ASN A 158 -9.76 -0.83 -7.26
CA ASN A 158 -11.00 -1.28 -6.61
C ASN A 158 -10.88 -2.65 -5.95
N ARG A 159 -10.28 -3.62 -6.64
CA ARG A 159 -10.15 -5.02 -6.19
C ARG A 159 -9.28 -5.14 -4.95
N TYR A 160 -8.22 -4.32 -4.86
CA TYR A 160 -7.29 -4.31 -3.73
C TYR A 160 -7.50 -3.15 -2.77
N ALA A 161 -8.63 -2.44 -2.90
CA ALA A 161 -9.03 -1.33 -2.04
C ALA A 161 -7.89 -0.31 -1.78
N LEU A 162 -7.15 0.03 -2.83
CA LEU A 162 -5.99 0.90 -2.72
C LEU A 162 -6.41 2.30 -2.30
N LEU A 163 -5.60 2.95 -1.46
CA LEU A 163 -5.94 4.28 -0.98
C LEU A 163 -5.99 5.29 -2.14
N SER A 164 -4.97 5.32 -3.00
CA SER A 164 -4.92 6.22 -4.15
C SER A 164 -6.08 6.02 -5.13
N ASP A 165 -6.62 7.12 -5.67
CA ASP A 165 -7.56 7.11 -6.79
C ASP A 165 -6.85 7.14 -8.15
N GLU A 166 -5.52 7.28 -8.16
CA GLU A 166 -4.72 7.06 -9.35
C GLU A 166 -4.77 5.56 -9.73
N PRO A 167 -5.04 5.22 -11.00
CA PRO A 167 -5.05 3.84 -11.45
C PRO A 167 -3.71 3.13 -11.18
N ALA A 168 -3.75 1.97 -10.54
CA ALA A 168 -2.55 1.18 -10.24
C ALA A 168 -2.05 0.42 -11.46
N ILE A 169 -1.41 1.15 -12.38
CA ILE A 169 -0.97 0.65 -13.69
C ILE A 169 0.39 -0.05 -13.67
N TYR A 170 1.20 0.14 -12.63
CA TYR A 170 2.52 -0.47 -12.52
C TYR A 170 2.41 -1.83 -11.85
N VAL A 171 2.72 -2.88 -12.59
CA VAL A 171 2.60 -4.27 -12.14
C VAL A 171 3.97 -4.90 -12.01
N PHE A 172 4.33 -5.25 -10.78
CA PHE A 172 5.56 -5.96 -10.46
C PHE A 172 5.27 -7.44 -10.31
N THR A 173 6.13 -8.28 -10.87
CA THR A 173 6.04 -9.74 -10.73
C THR A 173 7.00 -10.19 -9.65
N ILE A 174 6.49 -10.93 -8.67
CA ILE A 174 7.26 -11.45 -7.55
C ILE A 174 7.28 -12.97 -7.66
N GLN A 175 8.46 -13.56 -7.78
CA GLN A 175 8.68 -14.99 -7.79
C GLN A 175 9.68 -15.34 -6.68
N PRO A 176 9.20 -15.53 -5.44
CA PRO A 176 10.05 -15.88 -4.32
C PRO A 176 10.51 -17.35 -4.45
N PRO A 177 11.57 -17.77 -3.74
CA PRO A 177 11.90 -19.18 -3.59
C PRO A 177 10.72 -19.95 -2.97
N GLU A 178 10.70 -21.28 -3.17
CA GLU A 178 9.80 -22.15 -2.41
C GLU A 178 10.05 -22.00 -0.90
N LYS A 179 9.03 -22.30 -0.10
CA LYS A 179 9.09 -22.21 1.37
C LYS A 179 9.31 -20.79 1.90
N THR A 180 9.01 -19.77 1.11
CA THR A 180 8.90 -18.39 1.59
C THR A 180 7.61 -18.25 2.40
N SER A 181 7.68 -17.67 3.59
CA SER A 181 6.50 -17.47 4.44
C SER A 181 5.62 -16.33 3.93
N VAL A 182 4.35 -16.64 3.70
CA VAL A 182 3.32 -15.66 3.29
C VAL A 182 2.02 -15.92 4.02
N ARG A 183 1.22 -14.87 4.23
CA ARG A 183 -0.17 -15.01 4.66
C ARG A 183 -1.09 -14.64 3.51
N VAL A 184 -2.08 -15.49 3.23
CA VAL A 184 -3.02 -15.29 2.13
C VAL A 184 -4.40 -15.06 2.71
N GLY A 185 -5.05 -13.97 2.29
CA GLY A 185 -6.36 -13.58 2.78
C GLY A 185 -7.20 -12.90 1.70
N THR A 186 -8.32 -12.34 2.13
CA THR A 186 -9.22 -11.56 1.28
C THR A 186 -9.13 -10.10 1.65
N VAL A 187 -9.01 -9.24 0.64
CA VAL A 187 -9.00 -7.79 0.82
C VAL A 187 -10.34 -7.36 1.40
N GLU A 188 -10.30 -6.71 2.56
CA GLU A 188 -11.47 -6.04 3.14
C GLU A 188 -11.80 -4.75 2.36
N PRO A 189 -13.09 -4.38 2.25
CA PRO A 189 -13.45 -3.09 1.69
C PRO A 189 -12.82 -1.95 2.50
N ALA A 190 -12.17 -1.02 1.81
CA ALA A 190 -11.48 0.11 2.41
C ALA A 190 -11.38 1.30 1.45
N ASN A 191 -11.17 2.51 1.99
CA ASN A 191 -10.85 3.69 1.21
C ASN A 191 -11.93 4.04 0.16
N GLY A 192 -13.20 3.77 0.52
CA GLY A 192 -14.35 3.95 -0.37
C GLY A 192 -14.40 2.97 -1.56
N LYS A 193 -13.66 1.86 -1.49
CA LYS A 193 -13.52 0.86 -2.55
C LYS A 193 -13.97 -0.52 -2.07
N PRO A 194 -14.50 -1.36 -2.99
CA PRO A 194 -15.16 -2.61 -2.62
C PRO A 194 -14.22 -3.70 -2.09
N GLY A 195 -12.95 -3.73 -2.50
CA GLY A 195 -12.05 -4.83 -2.15
C GLY A 195 -12.46 -6.15 -2.79
N GLY A 196 -12.28 -7.26 -2.05
CA GLY A 196 -12.71 -8.60 -2.47
C GLY A 196 -11.72 -9.38 -3.34
N GLY A 197 -10.56 -8.79 -3.66
CA GLY A 197 -9.43 -9.52 -4.22
C GLY A 197 -8.77 -10.46 -3.21
N VAL A 198 -7.85 -11.27 -3.70
CA VAL A 198 -6.92 -12.02 -2.84
C VAL A 198 -5.75 -11.09 -2.50
N GLU A 199 -5.38 -11.05 -1.23
CA GLU A 199 -4.18 -10.36 -0.76
C GLU A 199 -3.18 -11.34 -0.17
N VAL A 200 -1.90 -11.02 -0.35
CA VAL A 200 -0.78 -11.80 0.15
C VAL A 200 0.15 -10.87 0.92
N LEU A 201 0.41 -11.17 2.18
CA LEU A 201 1.37 -10.45 3.02
C LEU A 201 2.69 -11.23 3.10
N PHE A 202 3.78 -10.61 2.68
CA PHE A 202 5.14 -11.12 2.83
C PHE A 202 5.75 -10.66 4.15
N GLU A 203 5.55 -11.42 5.24
CA GLU A 203 6.02 -11.03 6.58
C GLU A 203 7.53 -10.75 6.61
N ASN A 204 8.32 -11.55 5.90
CA ASN A 204 9.77 -11.44 5.84
C ASN A 204 10.30 -10.88 4.52
N GLY A 205 9.41 -10.38 3.66
CA GLY A 205 9.76 -9.92 2.32
C GLY A 205 10.14 -11.07 1.39
N SER A 206 10.93 -10.78 0.36
CA SER A 206 11.51 -11.78 -0.53
C SER A 206 13.00 -11.52 -0.77
N PRO A 207 13.80 -12.55 -1.10
CA PRO A 207 15.22 -12.36 -1.41
C PRO A 207 15.49 -11.49 -2.65
N LYS A 208 16.76 -11.14 -2.86
CA LYS A 208 17.22 -10.40 -4.04
C LYS A 208 16.83 -11.11 -5.34
N ASN A 209 16.64 -10.32 -6.41
CA ASN A 209 16.31 -10.80 -7.76
C ASN A 209 15.02 -11.64 -7.85
N THR A 210 14.07 -11.43 -6.95
CA THR A 210 12.77 -12.13 -6.99
C THR A 210 11.66 -11.25 -7.55
N VAL A 211 11.87 -9.94 -7.63
CA VAL A 211 10.93 -8.96 -8.17
C VAL A 211 11.41 -8.46 -9.53
N THR A 212 10.52 -8.45 -10.52
CA THR A 212 10.76 -7.94 -11.87
C THR A 212 9.65 -6.98 -12.31
N GLY A 213 9.94 -6.14 -13.31
CA GLY A 213 9.02 -5.11 -13.82
C GLY A 213 9.47 -3.68 -13.46
N PRO A 214 8.55 -2.69 -13.45
CA PRO A 214 7.11 -2.86 -13.65
C PRO A 214 6.73 -3.02 -15.12
N ASN A 215 5.78 -3.92 -15.38
CA ASN A 215 4.97 -3.86 -16.61
C ASN A 215 3.87 -2.81 -16.44
N ILE A 216 3.37 -2.25 -17.54
CA ILE A 216 2.32 -1.24 -17.53
C ILE A 216 1.04 -1.85 -18.10
N ILE A 217 -0.08 -1.72 -17.38
CA ILE A 217 -1.43 -2.07 -17.86
C ILE A 217 -2.23 -0.81 -18.20
N PRO A 218 -3.32 -0.91 -18.98
CA PRO A 218 -4.21 0.22 -19.24
C PRO A 218 -4.77 0.82 -17.95
N ALA A 219 -4.99 2.14 -17.92
CA ALA A 219 -5.63 2.80 -16.80
C ALA A 219 -7.11 2.40 -16.65
N ASN A 220 -7.83 2.34 -17.79
CA ASN A 220 -9.27 2.06 -17.93
C ASN A 220 -9.55 1.05 -19.03
#